data_AF-A0A9J6BJS9-F1
#
_entry.id   AF-A0A9J6BJS9-F1
#
_cell.length_a   1.000
_cell.length_b   1.000
_cell.length_c   1.000
_cell.angle_alpha   90.00
_cell.angle_beta   90.00
_cell.angle_gamma   90.00
#
_symmetry.space_group_name_H-M   'P 1'
#
loop_
_entity.id
_entity.type
_entity.pdbx_description
1 polymer ?
#
loop_
_entity_poly.entity_id
_entity_poly.type
_entity_poly.pdbx_seq_one_letter_code
_entity_poly.pdbx_strand_id
1 'polypeptide(L)'
;MLKDCPSNFNLHEFSCIHYFGSDHLKEERAKKFRCPSRRIRVLAQPKYLTRRILQPNQKVKKVQVIREYELPTRIKMLSIPKVRRLVASLDEYKNFISTHRIRNYDDLIQKSIRTMYSRLANVHMKKKRKPKKWTEEDKKRHCQWLQKRAVPKVYKTLPKTMPRKVVPLKKLQHSIFNLSRPRFPRQKYRPSYGYKSTVKDSAKLFIPSKRLLELSVAKKQFKNENDDADVDEDFIPFQVKPEALKYTITERVKQLATPKSKPAPHENSEYTKHGVIQRALKAATSARTLELAKPKEGEEELKPKPLVSKSALKAKPTPRILELSKPRKNPA
;
A
#
# COMPACT_ATOMS: atom_id res chain seq x y z
N MET A 1 25.60 25.08 63.47
CA MET A 1 26.35 23.86 63.12
C MET A 1 25.83 23.33 61.79
N LEU A 2 26.34 23.91 60.69
CA LEU A 2 26.06 23.47 59.33
C LEU A 2 27.24 22.59 58.91
N LYS A 3 26.95 21.35 58.49
CA LYS A 3 27.95 20.36 58.11
C LYS A 3 28.38 20.62 56.67
N ASP A 4 29.68 20.83 56.51
CA ASP A 4 30.37 20.99 55.24
C ASP A 4 30.29 19.69 54.41
N CYS A 5 29.87 19.82 53.15
CA CYS A 5 29.99 18.77 52.14
C CYS A 5 31.31 18.96 51.37
N PRO A 6 32.26 18.02 51.42
CA PRO A 6 33.48 18.11 50.63
C PRO A 6 33.21 17.72 49.17
N SER A 7 33.29 18.70 48.27
CA SER A 7 33.33 18.53 46.82
C SER A 7 34.72 18.09 46.37
N ASN A 8 34.99 16.78 46.40
CA ASN A 8 36.16 16.18 45.76
C ASN A 8 35.73 15.33 44.57
N PHE A 9 35.48 15.99 43.44
CA PHE A 9 35.45 15.31 42.15
C PHE A 9 36.84 15.40 41.53
N ASN A 10 37.60 14.32 41.67
CA ASN A 10 38.80 14.05 40.91
C ASN A 10 38.48 14.11 39.42
N LEU A 11 38.93 15.18 38.77
CA LEU A 11 39.06 15.26 37.31
C LEU A 11 40.16 14.29 36.89
N HIS A 12 39.79 13.03 36.74
CA HIS A 12 40.65 12.05 36.09
C HIS A 12 40.90 12.51 34.66
N GLU A 13 42.17 12.78 34.37
CA GLU A 13 42.72 13.04 33.06
C GLU A 13 42.28 11.96 32.07
N PHE A 14 41.23 12.27 31.28
CA PHE A 14 40.95 11.52 30.07
C PHE A 14 41.98 11.96 29.04
N SER A 15 43.06 11.19 28.96
CA SER A 15 44.00 11.21 27.84
C SER A 15 43.20 11.14 26.54
N CYS A 16 43.24 12.24 25.79
CA CYS A 16 42.72 12.32 24.44
C CYS A 16 43.49 11.33 23.57
N ILE A 17 42.95 10.12 23.42
CA ILE A 17 43.35 9.20 22.37
C ILE A 17 42.91 9.86 21.06
N HIS A 18 43.82 10.62 20.46
CA HIS A 18 43.73 11.08 19.08
C HIS A 18 43.68 9.84 18.19
N TYR A 19 42.47 9.33 17.92
CA TYR A 19 42.25 8.45 16.78
C TYR A 19 42.49 9.29 15.52
N PHE A 20 43.71 9.22 14.99
CA PHE A 20 44.06 9.57 13.62
C PHE A 20 43.34 8.62 12.65
N GLY A 21 42.02 8.72 12.62
CA GLY A 21 41.14 8.02 11.69
C GLY A 21 41.02 8.78 10.37
N SER A 22 42.16 9.07 9.74
CA SER A 22 42.35 9.28 8.29
C SER A 22 41.08 9.56 7.48
N ASP A 23 40.50 10.76 7.65
CA ASP A 23 39.35 11.20 6.84
C ASP A 23 39.69 11.31 5.35
N HIS A 24 40.98 11.48 5.01
CA HIS A 24 41.49 11.40 3.63
C HIS A 24 41.27 10.02 3.00
N LEU A 25 41.39 8.92 3.76
CA LEU A 25 41.12 7.56 3.24
C LEU A 25 39.63 7.28 3.04
N LYS A 26 38.74 7.99 3.76
CA LYS A 26 37.29 7.87 3.57
C LYS A 26 36.84 8.55 2.28
N GLU A 27 37.43 9.68 1.90
CA GLU A 27 37.15 10.32 0.61
C GLU A 27 37.65 9.50 -0.58
N GLU A 28 38.83 8.88 -0.47
CA GLU A 28 39.35 7.99 -1.51
C GLU A 28 38.52 6.71 -1.65
N ARG A 29 38.05 6.13 -0.54
CA ARG A 29 37.09 5.01 -0.57
C ARG A 29 35.74 5.43 -1.14
N ALA A 30 35.22 6.61 -0.79
CA ALA A 30 33.96 7.12 -1.33
C ALA A 30 34.03 7.38 -2.85
N LYS A 31 35.18 7.80 -3.38
CA LYS A 31 35.42 7.92 -4.83
C LYS A 31 35.44 6.56 -5.54
N LYS A 32 35.93 5.49 -4.90
CA LYS A 32 35.92 4.12 -5.46
C LYS A 32 34.51 3.49 -5.57
N PHE A 33 33.54 3.91 -4.76
CA PHE A 33 32.19 3.31 -4.76
C PHE A 33 31.11 4.09 -5.53
N ARG A 34 31.43 5.23 -6.17
CA ARG A 34 30.45 6.00 -6.98
C ARG A 34 30.27 5.51 -8.41
N CYS A 35 31.09 4.57 -8.87
CA CYS A 35 30.95 4.01 -10.20
C CYS A 35 30.30 2.63 -10.10
N PRO A 36 29.01 2.46 -10.47
CA PRO A 36 28.47 1.12 -10.66
C PRO A 36 29.40 0.33 -11.58
N SER A 37 29.72 -0.90 -11.17
CA SER A 37 30.63 -1.78 -11.92
C SER A 37 30.19 -1.84 -13.38
N ARG A 38 31.14 -2.08 -14.30
CA ARG A 38 30.84 -2.15 -15.75
C ARG A 38 29.67 -3.10 -16.03
N ARG A 39 29.58 -4.21 -15.28
CA ARG A 39 28.46 -5.17 -15.33
C ARG A 39 27.11 -4.55 -14.93
N ILE A 40 27.06 -3.77 -13.85
CA ILE A 40 25.83 -3.09 -13.41
C ILE A 40 25.39 -2.06 -14.45
N ARG A 41 26.33 -1.32 -15.06
CA ARG A 41 26.02 -0.38 -16.16
C ARG A 41 25.45 -1.09 -17.38
N VAL A 42 26.02 -2.22 -17.79
CA VAL A 42 25.52 -3.03 -18.91
C VAL A 42 24.13 -3.61 -18.59
N LEU A 43 23.87 -4.03 -17.35
CA LEU A 43 22.55 -4.52 -16.94
C LEU A 43 21.50 -3.41 -16.80
N ALA A 44 21.92 -2.18 -16.47
CA ALA A 44 21.05 -1.01 -16.35
C ALA A 44 20.72 -0.37 -17.72
N GLN A 45 21.46 -0.70 -18.78
CA GLN A 45 21.10 -0.28 -20.13
C GLN A 45 19.81 -1.01 -20.55
N PRO A 46 18.75 -0.28 -20.93
CA PRO A 46 17.53 -0.91 -21.41
C PRO A 46 17.86 -1.70 -22.67
N LYS A 47 17.60 -3.03 -22.64
CA LYS A 47 17.90 -3.94 -23.76
C LYS A 47 17.23 -3.54 -25.08
N TYR A 48 16.18 -2.73 -25.01
CA TYR A 48 15.48 -2.19 -26.16
C TYR A 48 15.24 -0.70 -25.94
N LEU A 49 15.90 0.14 -26.73
CA LEU A 49 15.50 1.54 -26.91
C LEU A 49 14.14 1.52 -27.61
N THR A 50 13.06 1.47 -26.84
CA THR A 50 11.74 1.78 -27.41
C THR A 50 11.82 3.23 -27.87
N ARG A 51 11.97 3.45 -29.18
CA ARG A 51 11.70 4.74 -29.82
C ARG A 51 10.21 5.04 -29.59
N ARG A 52 9.86 5.52 -28.41
CA ARG A 52 8.66 6.35 -28.26
C ARG A 52 9.00 7.61 -29.02
N ILE A 53 8.68 7.57 -30.32
CA ILE A 53 8.51 8.75 -31.14
C ILE A 53 7.49 9.58 -30.37
N LEU A 54 7.98 10.57 -29.62
CA LEU A 54 7.18 11.69 -29.18
C LEU A 54 6.69 12.30 -30.49
N GLN A 55 5.46 11.98 -30.90
CA GLN A 55 4.85 12.68 -32.02
C GLN A 55 4.80 14.16 -31.62
N PRO A 56 5.58 15.05 -32.26
CA PRO A 56 5.37 16.47 -32.05
C PRO A 56 3.99 16.79 -32.67
N ASN A 57 3.21 17.61 -31.98
CA ASN A 57 2.03 18.28 -32.53
C ASN A 57 0.75 17.44 -32.72
N GLN A 58 0.32 16.68 -31.72
CA GLN A 58 -1.12 16.45 -31.59
C GLN A 58 -1.78 17.74 -31.10
N LYS A 59 -2.43 18.48 -32.01
CA LYS A 59 -3.23 19.67 -31.71
C LYS A 59 -4.22 19.35 -30.58
N VAL A 60 -3.95 19.87 -29.39
CA VAL A 60 -4.83 19.70 -28.23
C VAL A 60 -6.16 20.35 -28.59
N LYS A 61 -7.20 19.55 -28.78
CA LYS A 61 -8.56 20.07 -28.99
C LYS A 61 -8.91 20.96 -27.79
N LYS A 62 -9.25 22.23 -28.03
CA LYS A 62 -9.76 23.14 -26.99
C LYS A 62 -11.11 22.60 -26.52
N VAL A 63 -11.10 21.80 -25.46
CA VAL A 63 -12.32 21.35 -24.80
C VAL A 63 -12.84 22.54 -23.99
N GLN A 64 -13.85 23.22 -24.52
CA GLN A 64 -14.58 24.23 -23.76
C GLN A 64 -15.46 23.49 -22.74
N VAL A 65 -15.18 23.71 -21.46
CA VAL A 65 -15.98 23.17 -20.36
C VAL A 65 -17.06 24.21 -20.06
N ILE A 66 -18.26 24.02 -20.63
CA ILE A 66 -19.44 24.80 -20.28
C ILE A 66 -19.89 24.38 -18.87
N ARG A 67 -20.13 25.36 -17.98
CA ARG A 67 -20.40 25.14 -16.55
C ARG A 67 -21.70 25.82 -16.14
N GLU A 68 -22.70 25.03 -15.76
CA GLU A 68 -23.82 25.47 -14.94
C GLU A 68 -23.54 24.98 -13.51
N TYR A 69 -23.50 25.89 -12.53
CA TYR A 69 -23.28 25.52 -11.13
C TYR A 69 -24.43 26.00 -10.25
N GLU A 70 -25.19 25.05 -9.74
CA GLU A 70 -25.95 25.23 -8.50
C GLU A 70 -24.97 25.21 -7.31
N LEU A 71 -25.17 26.07 -6.31
CA LEU A 71 -24.34 26.15 -5.10
C LEU A 71 -24.31 24.79 -4.36
N PRO A 72 -23.19 24.06 -4.36
CA PRO A 72 -23.15 22.71 -3.83
C PRO A 72 -22.99 22.73 -2.30
N THR A 73 -23.79 21.90 -1.61
CA THR A 73 -23.57 21.57 -0.18
C THR A 73 -22.12 21.13 0.09
N ARG A 74 -21.61 21.35 1.32
CA ARG A 74 -20.23 20.98 1.73
C ARG A 74 -19.86 19.53 1.40
N ILE A 75 -20.81 18.60 1.50
CA ILE A 75 -20.60 17.19 1.15
C ILE A 75 -20.39 17.02 -0.37
N LYS A 76 -21.19 17.71 -1.19
CA LYS A 76 -20.98 17.76 -2.65
C LYS A 76 -19.61 18.37 -2.98
N MET A 77 -19.18 19.44 -2.30
CA MET A 77 -17.85 20.05 -2.48
C MET A 77 -16.69 19.07 -2.22
N LEU A 78 -16.80 18.24 -1.18
CA LEU A 78 -15.77 17.23 -0.86
C LEU A 78 -15.73 16.10 -1.89
N SER A 79 -16.87 15.77 -2.51
CA SER A 79 -16.98 14.75 -3.55
C SER A 79 -16.37 15.16 -4.90
N ILE A 80 -16.15 16.47 -5.11
CA ILE A 80 -15.55 16.99 -6.33
C ILE A 80 -14.06 16.54 -6.41
N PRO A 81 -13.62 15.97 -7.55
CA PRO A 81 -12.22 15.62 -7.78
C PRO A 81 -11.30 16.82 -7.50
N LYS A 82 -10.14 16.56 -6.88
CA LYS A 82 -9.18 17.61 -6.49
C LYS A 82 -8.82 18.57 -7.64
N VAL A 83 -8.71 18.07 -8.86
CA VAL A 83 -8.46 18.87 -10.07
C VAL A 83 -9.52 19.96 -10.25
N ARG A 84 -10.82 19.61 -10.13
CA ARG A 84 -11.92 20.54 -10.36
C ARG A 84 -11.98 21.63 -9.28
N ARG A 85 -11.68 21.27 -8.02
CA ARG A 85 -11.53 22.24 -6.93
C ARG A 85 -10.41 23.25 -7.22
N LEU A 86 -9.24 22.76 -7.66
CA LEU A 86 -8.10 23.63 -7.99
C LEU A 86 -8.40 24.55 -9.17
N VAL A 87 -9.09 24.08 -10.21
CA VAL A 87 -9.46 24.93 -11.35
C VAL A 87 -10.51 25.97 -10.95
N ALA A 88 -11.54 25.60 -10.18
CA ALA A 88 -12.53 26.56 -9.69
C ALA A 88 -11.89 27.65 -8.82
N SER A 89 -11.03 27.27 -7.87
CA SER A 89 -10.27 28.24 -7.06
C SER A 89 -9.33 29.10 -7.90
N LEU A 90 -8.69 28.54 -8.95
CA LEU A 90 -7.87 29.33 -9.85
C LEU A 90 -8.72 30.38 -10.58
N ASP A 91 -9.90 30.01 -11.09
CA ASP A 91 -10.80 30.92 -11.80
C ASP A 91 -11.31 32.05 -10.89
N GLU A 92 -11.69 31.73 -9.64
CA GLU A 92 -12.16 32.70 -8.63
C GLU A 92 -11.09 33.72 -8.25
N TYR A 93 -9.84 33.26 -8.08
CA TYR A 93 -8.78 34.09 -7.52
C TYR A 93 -7.76 34.59 -8.55
N LYS A 94 -7.97 34.34 -9.84
CA LYS A 94 -7.01 34.68 -10.91
C LYS A 94 -6.60 36.16 -10.90
N ASN A 95 -7.53 37.04 -10.53
CA ASN A 95 -7.33 38.49 -10.54
C ASN A 95 -6.65 39.02 -9.25
N PHE A 96 -6.71 38.26 -8.15
CA PHE A 96 -6.24 38.70 -6.83
C PHE A 96 -4.89 38.09 -6.42
N ILE A 97 -4.45 37.05 -7.13
CA ILE A 97 -3.29 36.25 -6.75
C ILE A 97 -2.06 36.61 -7.60
N SER A 98 -0.88 36.60 -6.97
CA SER A 98 0.39 36.83 -7.67
C SER A 98 0.71 35.76 -8.73
N THR A 99 1.46 36.15 -9.75
CA THR A 99 1.89 35.27 -10.86
C THR A 99 2.59 34.00 -10.39
N HIS A 100 3.40 34.08 -9.32
CA HIS A 100 4.05 32.90 -8.73
C HIS A 100 3.02 31.90 -8.17
N ARG A 101 1.99 32.38 -7.49
CA ARG A 101 0.95 31.51 -6.94
C ARG A 101 0.10 30.90 -8.06
N ILE A 102 -0.16 31.64 -9.15
CA ILE A 102 -0.81 31.08 -10.36
C ILE A 102 0.01 29.88 -10.89
N ARG A 103 1.34 30.02 -11.05
CA ARG A 103 2.22 28.90 -11.45
C ARG A 103 2.12 27.70 -10.51
N ASN A 104 2.06 27.94 -9.20
CA ASN A 104 1.87 26.86 -8.22
C ASN A 104 0.53 26.13 -8.40
N TYR A 105 -0.55 26.86 -8.70
CA TYR A 105 -1.85 26.26 -9.01
C TYR A 105 -1.79 25.43 -10.29
N ASP A 106 -1.15 25.94 -11.35
CA ASP A 106 -0.96 25.20 -12.60
C ASP A 106 -0.19 23.89 -12.38
N ASP A 107 0.88 23.92 -11.58
CA ASP A 107 1.64 22.73 -11.20
C ASP A 107 0.80 21.71 -10.43
N LEU A 108 -0.04 22.17 -9.50
CA LEU A 108 -0.96 21.31 -8.74
C LEU A 108 -2.06 20.74 -9.64
N ILE A 109 -2.57 21.52 -10.59
CA ILE A 109 -3.54 21.07 -11.60
C ILE A 109 -2.88 20.00 -12.48
N GLN A 110 -1.67 20.22 -13.00
CA GLN A 110 -0.96 19.22 -13.80
C GLN A 110 -0.65 17.93 -13.02
N LYS A 111 -0.17 18.05 -11.78
CA LYS A 111 0.08 16.89 -10.90
C LYS A 111 -1.21 16.11 -10.64
N SER A 112 -2.31 16.81 -10.38
CA SER A 112 -3.60 16.17 -10.11
C SER A 112 -4.22 15.54 -11.37
N ILE A 113 -4.05 16.15 -12.56
CA ILE A 113 -4.46 15.57 -13.85
C ILE A 113 -3.72 14.27 -14.16
N ARG A 114 -2.47 14.10 -13.72
CA ARG A 114 -1.71 12.85 -13.91
C ARG A 114 -2.15 11.70 -13.02
N THR A 115 -2.93 11.96 -11.96
CA THR A 115 -3.41 10.89 -11.07
C THR A 115 -4.44 10.00 -11.76
N MET A 116 -4.58 8.75 -11.31
CA MET A 116 -5.61 7.84 -11.85
C MET A 116 -7.03 8.37 -11.63
N TYR A 117 -7.26 9.11 -10.55
CA TYR A 117 -8.57 9.62 -10.16
C TYR A 117 -9.12 10.71 -11.09
N SER A 118 -8.25 11.58 -11.63
CA SER A 118 -8.66 12.59 -12.62
C SER A 118 -9.05 11.94 -13.95
N ARG A 119 -8.34 10.88 -14.36
CA ARG A 119 -8.66 10.10 -15.56
C ARG A 119 -10.02 9.44 -15.44
N LEU A 120 -10.32 8.84 -14.28
CA LEU A 120 -11.63 8.25 -13.99
C LEU A 120 -12.76 9.29 -13.95
N ALA A 121 -12.49 10.51 -13.46
CA ALA A 121 -13.48 11.59 -13.39
C ALA A 121 -13.85 12.21 -14.75
N ASN A 122 -12.99 12.06 -15.77
CA ASN A 122 -13.27 12.51 -17.14
C ASN A 122 -13.86 11.40 -18.02
N VAL A 123 -13.97 10.17 -17.52
CA VAL A 123 -14.77 9.14 -18.18
C VAL A 123 -16.22 9.57 -18.07
N HIS A 124 -16.75 10.10 -19.17
CA HIS A 124 -18.18 10.28 -19.30
C HIS A 124 -18.79 8.90 -19.11
N MET A 125 -19.51 8.69 -18.01
CA MET A 125 -20.23 7.44 -17.83
C MET A 125 -21.14 7.30 -19.05
N LYS A 126 -20.89 6.27 -19.88
CA LYS A 126 -21.78 5.95 -20.99
C LYS A 126 -23.19 5.97 -20.43
N LYS A 127 -24.10 6.74 -21.03
CA LYS A 127 -25.49 6.86 -20.58
C LYS A 127 -25.96 5.44 -20.24
N LYS A 128 -26.33 5.22 -18.97
CA LYS A 128 -26.71 3.88 -18.51
C LYS A 128 -27.82 3.42 -19.45
N ARG A 129 -27.56 2.35 -20.21
CA ARG A 129 -28.61 1.72 -21.02
C ARG A 129 -29.73 1.38 -20.04
N LYS A 130 -30.97 1.75 -20.38
CA LYS A 130 -32.13 1.36 -19.58
C LYS A 130 -32.04 -0.16 -19.37
N PRO A 131 -32.19 -0.66 -18.14
CA PRO A 131 -32.08 -2.09 -17.89
C PRO A 131 -33.06 -2.83 -18.81
N LYS A 132 -32.58 -3.91 -19.44
CA LYS A 132 -33.42 -4.75 -20.29
C LYS A 132 -34.56 -5.29 -19.42
N LYS A 133 -35.81 -5.10 -19.84
CA LYS A 133 -36.97 -5.71 -19.18
C LYS A 133 -36.79 -7.24 -19.26
N TRP A 134 -36.89 -7.93 -18.13
CA TRP A 134 -36.72 -9.39 -18.10
C TRP A 134 -37.87 -10.08 -18.82
N THR A 135 -37.54 -11.03 -19.69
CA THR A 135 -38.51 -11.96 -20.26
C THR A 135 -38.96 -12.96 -19.20
N GLU A 136 -40.05 -13.68 -19.44
CA GLU A 136 -40.55 -14.70 -18.52
C GLU A 136 -39.56 -15.86 -18.33
N GLU A 137 -38.81 -16.21 -19.38
CA GLU A 137 -37.72 -17.19 -19.31
C GLU A 137 -36.59 -16.72 -18.38
N ASP A 138 -36.21 -15.45 -18.46
CA ASP A 138 -35.20 -14.85 -17.58
C ASP A 138 -35.68 -14.87 -16.12
N LYS A 139 -36.97 -14.62 -15.88
CA LYS A 139 -37.59 -14.74 -14.55
C LYS A 139 -37.54 -16.18 -14.04
N LYS A 140 -37.86 -17.17 -14.87
CA LYS A 140 -37.79 -18.61 -14.51
C LYS A 140 -36.35 -19.02 -14.17
N ARG A 141 -35.37 -18.63 -15.00
CA ARG A 141 -33.94 -18.86 -14.74
C ARG A 141 -33.48 -18.20 -13.45
N HIS A 142 -33.95 -16.99 -13.16
CA HIS A 142 -33.63 -16.30 -11.91
C HIS A 142 -34.24 -17.00 -10.69
N CYS A 143 -35.49 -17.48 -10.78
CA CYS A 143 -36.11 -18.25 -9.69
C CYS A 143 -35.36 -19.56 -9.41
N GLN A 144 -34.95 -20.28 -10.46
CA GLN A 144 -34.11 -21.49 -10.31
C GLN A 144 -32.75 -21.16 -9.69
N TRP A 145 -32.15 -20.03 -10.06
CA TRP A 145 -30.90 -19.56 -9.47
C TRP A 145 -31.06 -19.19 -7.98
N LEU A 146 -32.17 -18.55 -7.62
CA LEU A 146 -32.52 -18.26 -6.23
C LEU A 146 -32.72 -19.54 -5.44
N GLN A 147 -33.49 -20.51 -5.94
CA GLN A 147 -33.68 -21.82 -5.29
C GLN A 147 -32.35 -22.53 -5.03
N LYS A 148 -31.43 -22.54 -6.00
CA LYS A 148 -30.09 -23.12 -5.84
C LYS A 148 -29.25 -22.42 -4.77
N ARG A 149 -29.42 -21.10 -4.60
CA ARG A 149 -28.68 -20.30 -3.60
C ARG A 149 -29.35 -20.17 -2.24
N ALA A 150 -30.65 -20.42 -2.18
CA ALA A 150 -31.44 -20.40 -0.95
C ALA A 150 -31.14 -21.61 -0.06
N VAL A 151 -30.54 -22.66 -0.61
CA VAL A 151 -30.03 -23.79 0.18
C VAL A 151 -29.04 -23.24 1.21
N PRO A 152 -29.28 -23.42 2.51
CA PRO A 152 -28.39 -22.92 3.55
C PRO A 152 -27.00 -23.50 3.33
N LYS A 153 -25.99 -22.64 3.42
CA LYS A 153 -24.60 -23.09 3.29
C LYS A 153 -24.34 -24.10 4.41
N VAL A 154 -24.12 -25.36 4.05
CA VAL A 154 -23.68 -26.38 4.99
C VAL A 154 -22.28 -25.98 5.46
N TYR A 155 -22.20 -25.42 6.66
CA TYR A 155 -20.92 -25.15 7.30
C TYR A 155 -20.26 -26.49 7.57
N LYS A 156 -19.11 -26.73 6.94
CA LYS A 156 -18.25 -27.83 7.37
C LYS A 156 -17.94 -27.56 8.84
N THR A 157 -18.32 -28.49 9.73
CA THR A 157 -17.88 -28.45 11.12
C THR A 157 -16.37 -28.24 11.08
N LEU A 158 -15.90 -27.18 11.74
CA LEU A 158 -14.47 -26.93 11.82
C LEU A 158 -13.81 -28.24 12.29
N PRO A 159 -12.72 -28.69 11.65
CA PRO A 159 -12.02 -29.87 12.14
C PRO A 159 -11.74 -29.64 13.62
N LYS A 160 -12.10 -30.61 14.47
CA LYS A 160 -11.84 -30.52 15.91
C LYS A 160 -10.37 -30.19 16.06
N THR A 161 -10.06 -28.95 16.41
CA THR A 161 -8.68 -28.53 16.59
C THR A 161 -8.16 -29.36 17.74
N MET A 162 -7.11 -30.16 17.49
CA MET A 162 -6.50 -30.94 18.55
C MET A 162 -6.18 -29.99 19.71
N PRO A 163 -6.53 -30.35 20.95
CA PRO A 163 -6.27 -29.50 22.10
C PRO A 163 -4.79 -29.12 22.08
N ARG A 164 -4.51 -27.82 22.17
CA ARG A 164 -3.12 -27.35 22.23
C ARG A 164 -2.48 -28.01 23.45
N LYS A 165 -1.33 -28.66 23.25
CA LYS A 165 -0.56 -29.25 24.35
C LYS A 165 -0.22 -28.13 25.33
N VAL A 166 -0.85 -28.13 26.50
CA VAL A 166 -0.57 -27.16 27.56
C VAL A 166 0.80 -27.52 28.14
N VAL A 167 1.78 -26.64 27.94
CA VAL A 167 3.11 -26.83 28.49
C VAL A 167 3.12 -26.27 29.92
N PRO A 168 3.53 -27.05 30.94
CA PRO A 168 3.56 -26.57 32.32
C PRO A 168 4.51 -25.38 32.49
N LEU A 169 4.15 -24.43 33.35
CA LEU A 169 4.83 -23.15 33.52
C LEU A 169 6.34 -23.30 33.78
N LYS A 170 6.75 -24.30 34.56
CA LYS A 170 8.17 -24.60 34.85
C LYS A 170 9.01 -24.77 33.58
N LYS A 171 8.45 -25.40 32.53
CA LYS A 171 9.15 -25.59 31.24
C LYS A 171 9.20 -24.30 30.40
N LEU A 172 8.28 -23.36 30.63
CA LEU A 172 8.21 -22.08 29.93
C LEU A 172 9.04 -20.98 30.61
N GLN A 173 9.41 -21.13 31.88
CA GLN A 173 10.15 -20.10 32.63
C GLN A 173 11.38 -19.59 31.88
N HIS A 174 12.21 -20.46 31.33
CA HIS A 174 13.40 -20.04 30.57
C HIS A 174 13.05 -19.20 29.33
N SER A 175 12.00 -19.58 28.58
CA SER A 175 11.52 -18.81 27.43
C SER A 175 10.94 -17.46 27.85
N ILE A 176 10.21 -17.42 28.96
CA ILE A 176 9.64 -16.18 29.51
C ILE A 176 10.77 -15.24 29.91
N PHE A 177 11.79 -15.72 30.62
CA PHE A 177 12.98 -14.95 30.97
C PHE A 177 13.76 -14.45 29.74
N ASN A 178 13.87 -15.26 28.69
CA ASN A 178 14.53 -14.84 27.45
C ASN A 178 13.73 -13.77 26.69
N LEU A 179 12.39 -13.80 26.76
CA LEU A 179 11.52 -12.80 26.15
C LEU A 179 11.43 -11.52 26.99
N SER A 180 11.55 -11.62 28.31
CA SER A 180 11.51 -10.47 29.22
C SER A 180 12.82 -9.68 29.24
N ARG A 181 13.94 -10.27 28.80
CA ARG A 181 15.19 -9.54 28.60
C ARG A 181 14.96 -8.40 27.59
N PRO A 182 15.33 -7.14 27.91
CA PRO A 182 15.20 -6.05 26.98
C PRO A 182 15.99 -6.39 25.72
N ARG A 183 15.30 -6.37 24.57
CA ARG A 183 15.96 -6.60 23.29
C ARG A 183 16.88 -5.41 23.04
N PHE A 184 18.18 -5.60 23.23
CA PHE A 184 19.16 -4.63 22.76
C PHE A 184 18.89 -4.37 21.28
N PRO A 185 18.74 -3.09 20.86
CA PRO A 185 18.53 -2.78 19.46
C PRO A 185 19.68 -3.43 18.67
N ARG A 186 19.34 -4.33 17.74
CA ARG A 186 20.33 -4.92 16.82
C ARG A 186 21.17 -3.77 16.28
N GLN A 187 22.49 -3.92 16.14
CA GLN A 187 23.38 -2.83 15.68
C GLN A 187 22.92 -2.16 14.37
N LYS A 188 22.17 -2.86 13.50
CA LYS A 188 21.51 -2.30 12.31
C LYS A 188 20.42 -1.24 12.58
N TYR A 189 19.91 -1.18 13.81
CA TYR A 189 18.97 -0.20 14.35
C TYR A 189 19.61 0.64 15.47
N ARG A 190 20.95 0.77 15.52
CA ARG A 190 21.46 2.03 16.07
C ARG A 190 20.89 3.10 15.15
N PRO A 191 19.96 3.95 15.60
CA PRO A 191 19.55 5.04 14.76
C PRO A 191 20.84 5.79 14.42
N SER A 192 21.15 5.97 13.13
CA SER A 192 22.16 6.97 12.77
C SER A 192 21.71 8.37 13.22
N TYR A 193 20.46 8.50 13.70
CA TYR A 193 20.06 9.48 14.71
C TYR A 193 20.69 9.17 16.07
N GLY A 194 22.02 9.19 16.16
CA GLY A 194 22.52 10.08 17.19
C GLY A 194 21.93 11.43 16.81
N TYR A 195 21.21 12.10 17.70
CA TYR A 195 20.95 13.52 17.55
C TYR A 195 22.33 14.20 17.53
N LYS A 196 23.04 14.10 16.40
CA LYS A 196 23.99 15.12 15.99
C LYS A 196 23.09 16.32 15.89
N SER A 197 23.08 17.15 16.94
CA SER A 197 22.35 18.39 16.88
C SER A 197 22.76 19.01 15.54
N THR A 198 21.80 19.26 14.66
CA THR A 198 22.04 19.91 13.37
C THR A 198 22.43 21.38 13.56
N VAL A 199 22.72 21.75 14.80
CA VAL A 199 23.26 23.02 15.24
C VAL A 199 24.71 23.03 14.79
N LYS A 200 24.99 23.89 13.79
CA LYS A 200 26.34 24.17 13.33
C LYS A 200 27.23 24.51 14.53
N ASP A 201 28.51 24.17 14.49
CA ASP A 201 29.41 24.43 15.62
C ASP A 201 29.50 25.94 15.96
N SER A 202 29.34 26.82 14.98
CA SER A 202 29.23 28.27 15.20
C SER A 202 28.00 28.66 16.02
N ALA A 203 26.89 27.92 15.94
CA ALA A 203 25.70 28.18 16.74
C ALA A 203 25.82 27.66 18.19
N LYS A 204 26.79 26.78 18.48
CA LYS A 204 27.12 26.38 19.86
C LYS A 204 27.93 27.45 20.60
N LEU A 205 28.74 28.19 19.85
CA LEU A 205 29.57 29.31 20.37
C LEU A 205 28.85 30.66 20.28
N PHE A 206 27.62 30.69 19.78
CA PHE A 206 26.87 31.93 19.59
C PHE A 206 26.41 32.49 20.94
N ILE A 207 26.87 33.70 21.28
CA ILE A 207 26.40 34.45 22.44
C ILE A 207 25.04 35.06 22.07
N PRO A 208 23.92 34.65 22.70
CA PRO A 208 22.60 35.15 22.35
C PRO A 208 22.44 36.62 22.74
N SER A 209 21.72 37.38 21.91
CA SER A 209 21.33 38.75 22.23
C SER A 209 20.30 38.79 23.37
N LYS A 210 20.19 39.92 24.08
CA LYS A 210 19.22 40.13 25.17
C LYS A 210 17.78 39.75 24.76
N ARG A 211 17.37 40.12 23.54
CA ARG A 211 16.05 39.77 22.97
C ARG A 211 15.84 38.26 22.78
N LEU A 212 16.88 37.52 22.38
CA LEU A 212 16.78 36.06 22.24
C LEU A 212 16.66 35.38 23.61
N LEU A 213 17.34 35.91 24.62
CA LEU A 213 17.18 35.45 26.01
C LEU A 213 15.73 35.68 26.47
N GLU A 214 15.16 36.86 26.23
CA GLU A 214 13.75 37.16 26.56
C GLU A 214 12.76 36.21 25.85
N LEU A 215 12.98 35.92 24.56
CA LEU A 215 12.14 34.99 23.80
C LEU A 215 12.30 33.53 24.21
N SER A 216 13.44 33.16 24.80
CA SER A 216 13.71 31.79 25.25
C SER A 216 13.01 31.45 26.57
N VAL A 217 12.60 32.46 27.34
CA VAL A 217 11.78 32.26 28.53
C VAL A 217 10.43 31.72 28.07
N ALA A 218 10.10 30.51 28.54
CA ALA A 218 8.81 29.89 28.25
C ALA A 218 7.71 30.89 28.57
N LYS A 219 6.89 31.21 27.56
CA LYS A 219 5.76 32.13 27.71
C LYS A 219 4.93 31.61 28.88
N LYS A 220 4.91 32.35 29.99
CA LYS A 220 4.05 32.01 31.12
C LYS A 220 2.66 31.87 30.52
N GLN A 221 2.13 30.65 30.52
CA GLN A 221 0.72 30.49 30.21
C GLN A 221 0.02 31.37 31.23
N PHE A 222 -0.80 32.31 30.77
CA PHE A 222 -1.72 33.01 31.64
C PHE A 222 -2.61 31.92 32.23
N LYS A 223 -2.20 31.38 33.38
CA LYS A 223 -3.13 30.75 34.30
C LYS A 223 -4.07 31.88 34.64
N ASN A 224 -5.32 31.77 34.19
CA ASN A 224 -6.34 32.66 34.68
C ASN A 224 -6.34 32.42 36.19
N GLU A 225 -6.00 33.45 36.99
CA GLU A 225 -5.97 33.34 38.45
C GLU A 225 -7.36 32.97 39.03
N ASN A 226 -8.40 33.02 38.20
CA ASN A 226 -9.76 32.60 38.53
C ASN A 226 -10.07 31.10 38.25
N ASP A 227 -9.19 30.36 37.56
CA ASP A 227 -9.40 28.92 37.29
C ASP A 227 -8.65 28.01 38.29
N ASP A 228 -7.80 28.57 39.16
CA ASP A 228 -7.02 27.84 40.18
C ASP A 228 -7.65 27.93 41.60
N ALA A 229 -8.83 28.55 41.76
CA ALA A 229 -9.55 28.62 43.04
C ALA A 229 -10.44 27.40 43.31
N ASP A 230 -10.56 26.48 42.35
CA ASP A 230 -11.29 25.23 42.54
C ASP A 230 -10.32 24.09 42.88
N VAL A 231 -10.16 23.91 44.21
CA VAL A 231 -10.19 22.60 44.86
C VAL A 231 -8.92 21.74 44.75
N ASP A 232 -7.94 22.07 45.60
CA ASP A 232 -7.07 21.09 46.28
C ASP A 232 -7.84 20.37 47.42
N GLU A 233 -9.18 20.24 47.36
CA GLU A 233 -9.87 19.31 48.27
C GLU A 233 -9.61 17.90 47.75
N ASP A 234 -8.79 17.17 48.51
CA ASP A 234 -8.78 15.71 48.64
C ASP A 234 -9.43 14.99 47.46
N PHE A 235 -8.66 14.82 46.38
CA PHE A 235 -9.04 13.91 45.30
C PHE A 235 -9.17 12.50 45.89
N ILE A 236 -10.35 12.17 46.40
CA ILE A 236 -10.74 10.82 46.77
C ILE A 236 -11.12 10.17 45.45
N PRO A 237 -10.31 9.24 44.91
CA PRO A 237 -10.46 8.73 43.55
C PRO A 237 -11.80 7.99 43.29
N PHE A 238 -12.63 7.83 44.32
CA PHE A 238 -13.91 7.12 44.29
C PHE A 238 -15.13 8.00 44.59
N GLN A 239 -14.97 9.29 44.90
CA GLN A 239 -16.11 10.15 45.19
C GLN A 239 -16.79 10.60 43.89
N VAL A 240 -17.83 9.86 43.52
CA VAL A 240 -18.69 10.20 42.37
C VAL A 240 -19.70 11.26 42.80
N LYS A 241 -19.88 12.32 42.00
CA LYS A 241 -20.91 13.34 42.26
C LYS A 241 -22.27 12.66 42.44
N PRO A 242 -23.08 13.03 43.44
CA PRO A 242 -24.37 12.36 43.71
C PRO A 242 -25.35 12.47 42.55
N GLU A 243 -25.23 13.51 41.71
CA GLU A 243 -26.01 13.66 40.48
C GLU A 243 -25.67 12.63 39.41
N ALA A 244 -24.39 12.22 39.32
CA ALA A 244 -23.95 11.20 38.37
C ALA A 244 -24.51 9.82 38.73
N LEU A 245 -24.78 9.56 40.01
CA LEU A 245 -25.45 8.33 40.47
C LEU A 245 -26.94 8.29 40.08
N LYS A 246 -27.59 9.46 39.96
CA LYS A 246 -29.00 9.60 39.57
C LYS A 246 -29.20 9.73 38.05
N TYR A 247 -28.13 9.78 37.27
CA TYR A 247 -28.22 10.04 35.84
C TYR A 247 -28.87 8.88 35.08
N THR A 248 -30.00 9.16 34.42
CA THR A 248 -30.66 8.22 33.51
C THR A 248 -30.00 8.25 32.14
N ILE A 249 -29.50 7.11 31.67
CA ILE A 249 -28.83 6.99 30.37
C ILE A 249 -29.80 7.36 29.23
N THR A 250 -29.42 8.37 28.44
CA THR A 250 -30.16 8.78 27.23
C THR A 250 -30.16 7.69 26.16
N GLU A 251 -31.20 7.65 25.33
CA GLU A 251 -31.32 6.66 24.24
C GLU A 251 -30.13 6.67 23.28
N ARG A 252 -29.59 7.85 22.98
CA ARG A 252 -28.38 7.99 22.16
C ARG A 252 -27.16 7.31 22.79
N VAL A 253 -26.98 7.44 24.10
CA VAL A 253 -25.89 6.77 24.81
C VAL A 253 -26.11 5.26 24.83
N LYS A 254 -27.37 4.79 24.97
CA LYS A 254 -27.68 3.35 24.81
C LYS A 254 -27.29 2.85 23.42
N GLN A 255 -27.62 3.58 22.35
CA GLN A 255 -27.22 3.24 20.98
C GLN A 255 -25.70 3.21 20.79
N LEU A 256 -24.97 4.17 21.36
CA LEU A 256 -23.51 4.20 21.29
C LEU A 256 -22.85 3.11 22.13
N ALA A 257 -23.47 2.73 23.25
CA ALA A 257 -23.00 1.65 24.12
C ALA A 257 -23.24 0.27 23.49
N THR A 258 -24.22 0.12 22.58
CA THR A 258 -24.34 -1.13 21.83
C THR A 258 -23.10 -1.34 20.96
N PRO A 259 -22.34 -2.44 21.15
CA PRO A 259 -21.14 -2.70 20.37
C PRO A 259 -21.55 -2.84 18.91
N LYS A 260 -20.92 -2.05 18.03
CA LYS A 260 -21.13 -2.19 16.58
C LYS A 260 -20.79 -3.61 16.17
N SER A 261 -21.77 -4.37 15.68
CA SER A 261 -21.54 -5.70 15.14
C SER A 261 -20.56 -5.59 13.97
N LYS A 262 -19.32 -6.01 14.17
CA LYS A 262 -18.37 -6.12 13.06
C LYS A 262 -18.92 -7.23 12.17
N PRO A 263 -19.22 -6.98 10.88
CA PRO A 263 -19.57 -8.07 9.97
C PRO A 263 -18.44 -9.09 10.00
N ALA A 264 -18.79 -10.38 9.94
CA ALA A 264 -17.79 -11.44 9.98
C ALA A 264 -16.71 -11.15 8.92
N PRO A 265 -15.41 -11.27 9.26
CA PRO A 265 -14.30 -10.82 8.40
C PRO A 265 -14.28 -11.48 7.01
N HIS A 266 -15.05 -12.56 6.81
CA HIS A 266 -15.17 -13.27 5.54
C HIS A 266 -16.23 -12.73 4.56
N GLU A 267 -17.19 -11.91 5.00
CA GLU A 267 -18.25 -11.46 4.09
C GLU A 267 -17.83 -10.28 3.22
N ASN A 268 -16.84 -9.50 3.67
CA ASN A 268 -16.35 -8.32 2.97
C ASN A 268 -14.90 -8.46 2.47
N SER A 269 -14.27 -9.65 2.56
CA SER A 269 -12.95 -9.82 1.99
C SER A 269 -13.07 -9.80 0.46
N GLU A 270 -12.49 -8.78 -0.18
CA GLU A 270 -12.39 -8.71 -1.64
C GLU A 270 -11.63 -9.91 -2.23
N TYR A 271 -10.97 -10.69 -1.39
CA TYR A 271 -10.18 -11.87 -1.71
C TYR A 271 -10.99 -13.16 -1.54
N THR A 272 -10.84 -14.08 -2.49
CA THR A 272 -11.30 -15.47 -2.38
C THR A 272 -10.43 -16.26 -1.40
N LYS A 273 -10.85 -17.50 -1.07
CA LYS A 273 -10.06 -18.43 -0.24
C LYS A 273 -8.61 -18.63 -0.72
N HIS A 274 -8.36 -18.44 -2.02
CA HIS A 274 -7.04 -18.56 -2.63
C HIS A 274 -6.27 -17.23 -2.72
N GLY A 275 -6.75 -16.16 -2.05
CA GLY A 275 -6.11 -14.85 -2.09
C GLY A 275 -6.28 -14.11 -3.43
N VAL A 276 -7.17 -14.57 -4.31
CA VAL A 276 -7.45 -13.89 -5.59
C VAL A 276 -8.59 -12.89 -5.39
N ILE A 277 -8.39 -11.65 -5.83
CA ILE A 277 -9.42 -10.61 -5.77
C ILE A 277 -10.62 -11.03 -6.63
N GLN A 278 -11.84 -11.02 -6.07
CA GLN A 278 -13.05 -11.43 -6.78
C GLN A 278 -13.30 -10.60 -8.05
N ARG A 279 -12.84 -9.35 -8.09
CA ARG A 279 -12.91 -8.50 -9.29
C ARG A 279 -11.98 -8.99 -10.39
N ALA A 280 -10.84 -9.58 -10.05
CA ALA A 280 -9.92 -10.15 -11.02
C ALA A 280 -10.52 -11.39 -11.70
N LEU A 281 -11.23 -12.24 -10.94
CA LEU A 281 -11.95 -13.41 -11.51
C LEU A 281 -13.09 -13.02 -12.46
N LYS A 282 -13.69 -11.84 -12.25
CA LYS A 282 -14.79 -11.31 -13.08
C LYS A 282 -14.30 -10.36 -14.18
N ALA A 283 -13.01 -10.06 -14.23
CA ALA A 283 -12.46 -9.14 -15.21
C ALA A 283 -12.49 -9.80 -16.59
N ALA A 284 -13.19 -9.18 -17.54
CA ALA A 284 -13.14 -9.62 -18.93
C ALA A 284 -11.72 -9.40 -19.48
N THR A 285 -11.16 -10.42 -20.12
CA THR A 285 -9.88 -10.34 -20.82
C THR A 285 -9.96 -9.36 -21.98
N SER A 286 -8.87 -8.63 -22.25
CA SER A 286 -8.83 -7.69 -23.38
C SER A 286 -8.81 -8.44 -24.71
N ALA A 287 -9.31 -7.83 -25.79
CA ALA A 287 -9.31 -8.43 -27.12
C ALA A 287 -7.90 -8.91 -27.54
N ARG A 288 -6.86 -8.11 -27.25
CA ARG A 288 -5.46 -8.48 -27.50
C ARG A 288 -4.99 -9.70 -26.71
N THR A 289 -5.42 -9.86 -25.45
CA THR A 289 -5.05 -11.08 -24.68
C THR A 289 -5.78 -12.30 -25.22
N LEU A 290 -7.02 -12.15 -25.70
CA LEU A 290 -7.71 -13.22 -26.41
C LEU A 290 -7.00 -13.58 -27.72
N GLU A 291 -6.53 -12.59 -28.50
CA GLU A 291 -5.76 -12.82 -29.73
C GLU A 291 -4.43 -13.54 -29.46
N LEU A 292 -3.69 -13.15 -28.42
CA LEU A 292 -2.44 -13.80 -28.05
C LEU A 292 -2.65 -15.19 -27.42
N ALA A 293 -3.81 -15.41 -26.79
CA ALA A 293 -4.17 -16.69 -26.22
C ALA A 293 -4.71 -17.67 -27.28
N LYS A 294 -5.08 -17.20 -28.48
CA LYS A 294 -5.36 -18.10 -29.58
C LYS A 294 -4.06 -18.88 -29.86
N PRO A 295 -4.12 -20.22 -29.90
CA PRO A 295 -2.96 -21.00 -30.32
C PRO A 295 -2.52 -20.45 -31.66
N LYS A 296 -1.21 -20.18 -31.79
CA LYS A 296 -0.65 -19.82 -33.08
C LYS A 296 -0.97 -20.99 -34.00
N GLU A 297 -1.72 -20.75 -35.07
CA GLU A 297 -1.93 -21.74 -36.12
C GLU A 297 -0.52 -22.16 -36.55
N GLY A 298 -0.14 -23.39 -36.15
CA GLY A 298 1.14 -23.92 -36.56
C GLY A 298 1.13 -23.95 -38.07
N GLU A 299 2.17 -23.39 -38.69
CA GLU A 299 2.59 -23.85 -40.00
C GLU A 299 2.55 -25.37 -39.92
N GLU A 300 1.75 -26.01 -40.78
CA GLU A 300 1.51 -27.44 -40.79
C GLU A 300 2.82 -28.14 -40.40
N GLU A 301 2.85 -28.74 -39.20
CA GLU A 301 4.01 -29.49 -38.75
C GLU A 301 4.38 -30.36 -39.94
N LEU A 302 5.55 -30.08 -40.54
CA LEU A 302 6.13 -30.85 -41.61
C LEU A 302 6.11 -32.28 -41.11
N LYS A 303 5.05 -33.05 -41.46
CA LYS A 303 4.93 -34.45 -41.07
C LYS A 303 6.27 -35.04 -41.44
N PRO A 304 7.04 -35.57 -40.48
CA PRO A 304 8.40 -35.99 -40.76
C PRO A 304 8.31 -36.90 -41.95
N LYS A 305 8.89 -36.47 -43.09
CA LYS A 305 8.85 -37.25 -44.32
C LYS A 305 9.35 -38.63 -43.92
N PRO A 306 8.60 -39.71 -44.15
CA PRO A 306 9.08 -41.04 -43.79
C PRO A 306 10.46 -41.21 -44.42
N LEU A 307 11.44 -41.66 -43.64
CA LEU A 307 12.84 -41.87 -44.10
C LEU A 307 12.96 -42.97 -45.18
N VAL A 308 11.83 -43.43 -45.72
CA VAL A 308 11.73 -44.51 -46.69
C VAL A 308 11.57 -43.88 -48.06
N SER A 309 12.36 -44.35 -49.03
CA SER A 309 12.27 -43.91 -50.40
C SER A 309 10.87 -44.17 -50.98
N LYS A 310 10.41 -43.31 -51.89
CA LYS A 310 9.10 -43.48 -52.56
C LYS A 310 9.00 -44.82 -53.32
N SER A 311 10.13 -45.39 -53.75
CA SER A 311 10.19 -46.70 -54.38
C SER A 311 9.92 -47.82 -53.39
N ALA A 312 10.49 -47.76 -52.19
CA ALA A 312 10.24 -48.75 -51.14
C ALA A 312 8.80 -48.73 -50.64
N LEU A 313 8.12 -47.57 -50.59
CA LEU A 313 6.69 -47.48 -50.30
C LEU A 313 5.79 -48.11 -51.38
N LYS A 314 6.27 -48.18 -52.63
CA LYS A 314 5.54 -48.74 -53.78
C LYS A 314 5.94 -50.19 -54.09
N ALA A 315 6.98 -50.71 -53.46
CA ALA A 315 7.49 -52.04 -53.74
C ALA A 315 6.47 -53.09 -53.27
N LYS A 316 6.05 -53.96 -54.20
CA LYS A 316 5.24 -55.12 -53.84
C LYS A 316 6.16 -56.18 -53.23
N PRO A 317 5.78 -56.79 -52.09
CA PRO A 317 6.59 -57.86 -51.50
C PRO A 317 6.71 -59.04 -52.47
N THR A 318 7.87 -59.69 -52.48
CA THR A 318 8.08 -60.91 -53.27
C THR A 318 7.20 -62.06 -52.73
N PRO A 319 6.80 -63.04 -53.57
CA PRO A 319 5.92 -64.14 -53.14
C PRO A 319 6.48 -64.89 -51.93
N ARG A 320 7.80 -65.08 -51.85
CA ARG A 320 8.47 -65.69 -50.70
C ARG A 320 8.31 -64.90 -49.40
N ILE A 321 8.33 -63.56 -49.45
CA ILE A 321 8.09 -62.72 -48.26
C ILE A 321 6.63 -62.87 -47.82
N LEU A 322 5.68 -62.97 -48.76
CA LEU A 322 4.27 -63.23 -48.46
C LEU A 322 4.03 -64.64 -47.88
N GLU A 323 4.84 -65.63 -48.26
CA GLU A 323 4.79 -66.97 -47.66
C GLU A 323 5.36 -66.99 -46.25
N LEU A 324 6.52 -66.34 -46.04
CA LEU A 324 7.16 -66.26 -44.72
C LEU A 324 6.38 -65.39 -43.74
N SER A 325 5.61 -64.41 -44.20
CA SER A 325 4.77 -63.57 -43.34
C SER A 325 3.51 -64.28 -42.85
N LYS A 326 3.14 -65.43 -43.43
CA LYS A 326 2.06 -66.25 -42.91
C LYS A 326 2.52 -66.89 -41.59
N PRO A 327 1.68 -66.87 -40.53
CA PRO A 327 2.03 -67.51 -39.28
C PRO A 327 2.25 -69.01 -39.50
N ARG A 328 3.28 -69.57 -38.85
CA ARG A 328 3.51 -71.03 -38.85
C ARG A 328 2.31 -71.71 -38.21
N LYS A 329 1.65 -72.61 -38.93
CA LYS A 329 0.65 -73.50 -38.36
C LYS A 329 1.40 -74.53 -37.52
N ASN A 330 1.24 -74.48 -36.20
CA ASN A 330 1.75 -75.55 -35.35
C ASN A 330 0.90 -76.81 -35.62
N PRO A 331 1.50 -77.97 -35.89
CA PRO A 331 0.76 -79.22 -35.92
C PRO A 331 0.23 -79.50 -34.50
N ALA A 332 -1.07 -79.82 -34.42
CA ALA A 332 -1.78 -80.08 -33.17
C ALA A 332 -1.40 -81.43 -32.56
#